data_AF-A0A9W6F1T9-F1
#
_entry.id   AF-A0A9W6F1T9-F1
#
_cell.length_a   1.000
_cell.length_b   1.000
_cell.length_c   1.000
_cell.angle_alpha   90.00
_cell.angle_beta   90.00
_cell.angle_gamma   90.00
#
_symmetry.space_group_name_H-M   'P 1'
#
loop_
_entity.id
_entity.type
_entity.pdbx_description
1 polymer ?
#
loop_
_entity_poly.entity_id
_entity_poly.type
_entity_poly.pdbx_seq_one_letter_code
_entity_poly.pdbx_strand_id
1 'polypeptide(L)'
;MSFGGHPSGKKKDGLSSLSKETQDLLQGVMKDRGLSQRAVQDIASSLQRGDSAWVGHLNSGTASYQPPKSKTTSHVKVPKVGTSGGRAPAAPPLPGRFSGKKLQHEILRDTPPEREMFRGGAPAPNREAEKDRLSKVMELGSKGAREMEEKMAAMKREARERAERAKRLDVREEMIDQIVDEVRERLTFLESMRALGRAGEYEAHIRGEVAVRLKELEKLGLPTRPQQQLQQQPK
;
A
#
# COMPACT_ATOMS: atom_id res chain seq x y z
N MET A 1 -40.94 -2.77 -67.53
CA MET A 1 -39.54 -2.72 -67.06
C MET A 1 -39.58 -2.36 -65.58
N SER A 2 -39.30 -3.32 -64.70
CA SER A 2 -39.49 -3.19 -63.25
C SER A 2 -38.16 -2.90 -62.56
N PHE A 3 -38.13 -1.89 -61.70
CA PHE A 3 -36.96 -1.48 -60.92
C PHE A 3 -36.74 -2.43 -59.73
N GLY A 4 -35.64 -3.19 -59.76
CA GLY A 4 -35.20 -4.02 -58.64
C GLY A 4 -34.54 -3.19 -57.56
N GLY A 5 -35.22 -3.04 -56.41
CA GLY A 5 -34.71 -2.38 -55.22
C GLY A 5 -33.50 -3.10 -54.61
N HIS A 6 -32.49 -2.32 -54.23
CA HIS A 6 -31.38 -2.80 -53.40
C HIS A 6 -31.87 -2.97 -51.94
N PRO A 7 -31.62 -4.12 -51.29
CA PRO A 7 -31.90 -4.24 -49.87
C PRO A 7 -30.90 -3.40 -49.07
N SER A 8 -31.43 -2.45 -48.31
CA SER A 8 -30.69 -1.71 -47.29
C SER A 8 -30.26 -2.66 -46.16
N GLY A 9 -29.06 -3.21 -46.29
CA GLY A 9 -28.41 -3.94 -45.21
C GLY A 9 -28.20 -3.00 -44.01
N LYS A 10 -29.07 -3.10 -43.01
CA LYS A 10 -28.88 -2.46 -41.70
C LYS A 10 -27.50 -2.88 -41.19
N LYS A 11 -26.56 -1.94 -41.10
CA LYS A 11 -25.27 -2.15 -40.42
C LYS A 11 -25.59 -2.54 -38.99
N LYS A 12 -25.42 -3.83 -38.64
CA LYS A 12 -25.50 -4.28 -37.27
C LYS A 12 -24.34 -3.62 -36.54
N ASP A 13 -24.64 -2.84 -35.50
CA ASP A 13 -23.61 -2.25 -34.65
C ASP A 13 -22.74 -3.39 -34.13
N GLY A 14 -21.41 -3.32 -34.29
CA GLY A 14 -20.48 -4.39 -33.92
C GLY A 14 -20.55 -4.84 -32.45
N LEU A 15 -21.25 -4.07 -31.62
CA LEU A 15 -21.53 -4.36 -30.21
C LEU A 15 -22.77 -5.26 -30.00
N SER A 16 -23.70 -5.29 -30.96
CA SER A 16 -24.97 -6.02 -30.88
C SER A 16 -24.83 -7.54 -31.08
N SER A 17 -23.65 -8.00 -31.51
CA SER A 17 -23.32 -9.44 -31.62
C SER A 17 -22.78 -10.04 -30.32
N LEU A 18 -22.58 -9.24 -29.27
CA LEU A 18 -22.12 -9.71 -27.96
C LEU A 18 -23.29 -10.07 -27.03
N SER A 19 -22.98 -10.82 -25.97
CA SER A 19 -23.92 -11.01 -24.85
C SER A 19 -24.29 -9.65 -24.25
N LYS A 20 -25.55 -9.50 -23.82
CA LYS A 20 -26.06 -8.27 -23.21
C LYS A 20 -25.21 -7.81 -22.02
N GLU A 21 -24.78 -8.77 -21.20
CA GLU A 21 -23.91 -8.50 -20.04
C GLU A 21 -22.55 -7.92 -20.47
N THR A 22 -21.96 -8.45 -21.55
CA THR A 22 -20.69 -7.96 -22.09
C THR A 22 -20.85 -6.57 -22.73
N GLN A 23 -21.98 -6.34 -23.40
CA GLN A 23 -22.31 -5.04 -24.00
C GLN A 23 -22.44 -3.97 -22.91
N ASP A 24 -23.18 -4.25 -21.83
CA ASP A 24 -23.40 -3.29 -20.75
C ASP A 24 -22.11 -3.00 -19.98
N LEU A 25 -21.31 -4.04 -19.72
CA LEU A 25 -19.98 -3.88 -19.11
C LEU A 25 -19.07 -3.00 -19.98
N LEU A 26 -19.01 -3.27 -21.28
CA LEU A 26 -18.15 -2.54 -22.19
C LEU A 26 -18.60 -1.08 -22.32
N GLN A 27 -19.90 -0.82 -22.40
CA GLN A 27 -20.44 0.54 -22.40
C GLN A 27 -20.15 1.29 -21.09
N GLY A 28 -20.25 0.61 -19.94
CA GLY A 28 -19.88 1.16 -18.63
C GLY A 28 -18.41 1.60 -18.60
N VAL A 29 -17.50 0.68 -18.96
CA VAL A 29 -16.05 0.97 -19.01
C VAL A 29 -15.73 2.12 -19.97
N MET A 30 -16.40 2.21 -21.12
CA MET A 30 -16.17 3.27 -22.09
C MET A 30 -16.65 4.65 -21.59
N LYS A 31 -17.77 4.70 -20.85
CA LYS A 31 -18.28 5.92 -20.21
C LYS A 31 -17.40 6.34 -19.04
N ASP A 32 -17.02 5.40 -18.17
CA ASP A 32 -16.19 5.64 -17.00
C ASP A 32 -14.79 6.17 -17.40
N ARG A 33 -14.28 5.72 -18.55
CA ARG A 33 -13.01 6.19 -19.11
C ARG A 33 -13.13 7.46 -19.95
N GLY A 34 -14.33 8.00 -20.17
CA GLY A 34 -14.55 9.22 -20.96
C GLY A 34 -14.05 9.11 -22.40
N LEU A 35 -14.19 7.93 -23.03
CA LEU A 35 -13.68 7.72 -24.39
C LEU A 35 -14.40 8.60 -25.41
N SER A 36 -13.63 9.13 -26.36
CA SER A 36 -14.21 9.89 -27.49
C SER A 36 -15.11 9.00 -28.36
N GLN A 37 -16.14 9.59 -28.98
CA GLN A 37 -17.03 8.85 -29.89
C GLN A 37 -16.29 8.11 -31.02
N ARG A 38 -15.14 8.62 -31.44
CA ARG A 38 -14.29 7.95 -32.44
C ARG A 38 -13.63 6.69 -31.88
N ALA A 39 -13.08 6.76 -30.67
CA ALA A 39 -12.52 5.58 -30.00
C ALA A 39 -13.60 4.51 -29.76
N VAL A 40 -14.83 4.93 -29.44
CA VAL A 40 -15.99 4.04 -29.34
C VAL A 40 -16.28 3.31 -30.66
N GLN A 41 -16.22 4.02 -31.79
CA GLN A 41 -16.40 3.42 -33.11
C GLN A 41 -15.26 2.50 -33.52
N ASP A 42 -14.01 2.83 -33.16
CA ASP A 42 -12.84 2.01 -33.44
C ASP A 42 -12.87 0.68 -32.66
N ILE A 43 -13.34 0.71 -31.40
CA ILE A 43 -13.61 -0.49 -30.59
C ILE A 43 -14.69 -1.35 -31.25
N ALA A 44 -15.83 -0.77 -31.61
CA ALA A 44 -16.94 -1.49 -32.23
C ALA A 44 -16.53 -2.13 -33.57
N SER A 45 -15.74 -1.42 -34.37
CA SER A 45 -15.23 -1.91 -35.65
C SER A 45 -14.20 -3.03 -35.48
N SER A 46 -13.40 -2.98 -34.42
CA SER A 46 -12.40 -4.03 -34.12
C SER A 46 -13.07 -5.29 -33.59
N LEU A 47 -14.10 -5.16 -32.74
CA LEU A 47 -14.96 -6.26 -32.29
C LEU A 47 -15.65 -6.96 -33.46
N GLN A 48 -16.23 -6.18 -34.39
CA GLN A 48 -16.93 -6.73 -35.56
C GLN A 48 -15.97 -7.50 -36.48
N ARG A 49 -14.70 -7.11 -36.52
CA ARG A 49 -13.65 -7.79 -37.28
C ARG A 49 -13.05 -8.98 -36.53
N GLY A 50 -13.37 -9.17 -35.25
CA GLY A 50 -12.78 -10.20 -34.39
C GLY A 50 -11.30 -9.95 -34.06
N ASP A 51 -10.83 -8.71 -34.20
CA ASP A 51 -9.44 -8.32 -33.98
C ASP A 51 -9.23 -7.87 -32.52
N SER A 52 -8.16 -8.31 -31.87
CA SER A 52 -7.79 -7.97 -30.49
C SER A 52 -7.36 -6.51 -30.28
N ALA A 53 -7.21 -5.73 -31.37
CA ALA A 53 -6.92 -4.30 -31.32
C ALA A 53 -7.89 -3.48 -30.44
N TRP A 54 -9.12 -3.96 -30.21
CA TRP A 54 -10.10 -3.30 -29.33
C TRP A 54 -9.59 -3.11 -27.88
N VAL A 55 -8.75 -4.04 -27.39
CA VAL A 55 -8.14 -3.95 -26.06
C VAL A 55 -7.17 -2.77 -25.99
N GLY A 56 -6.42 -2.54 -27.08
CA GLY A 56 -5.55 -1.38 -27.21
C GLY A 56 -6.33 -0.07 -27.19
N HIS A 57 -7.45 0.00 -27.93
CA HIS A 57 -8.30 1.18 -27.98
C HIS A 57 -8.99 1.50 -26.64
N LEU A 58 -9.32 0.49 -25.82
CA LEU A 58 -9.84 0.69 -24.47
C LEU A 58 -8.81 1.24 -23.49
N ASN A 59 -7.57 0.77 -23.58
CA ASN A 59 -6.48 1.14 -22.66
C ASN A 59 -5.74 2.40 -23.10
N SER A 60 -5.92 2.83 -24.34
CA SER A 60 -5.37 4.08 -24.87
C SER A 60 -6.20 5.28 -24.37
N GLY A 61 -6.05 5.63 -23.08
CA GLY A 61 -6.54 6.90 -22.52
C GLY A 61 -5.89 8.14 -23.16
N THR A 62 -4.91 7.93 -24.04
CA THR A 62 -4.41 8.92 -24.98
C THR A 62 -4.89 8.53 -26.37
N ALA A 63 -5.88 9.23 -26.92
CA ALA A 63 -5.98 9.29 -28.36
C ALA A 63 -4.64 9.84 -28.86
N SER A 64 -3.79 8.97 -29.41
CA SER A 64 -2.58 9.38 -30.10
C SER A 64 -3.03 10.39 -31.16
N TYR A 65 -2.69 11.67 -30.94
CA TYR A 65 -2.89 12.70 -31.94
C TYR A 65 -2.07 12.31 -33.17
N GLN A 66 -2.75 11.73 -34.16
CA GLN A 66 -2.27 11.71 -35.53
C GLN A 66 -2.73 13.03 -36.15
N PRO A 67 -1.82 13.99 -36.44
CA PRO A 67 -2.22 15.16 -37.19
C PRO A 67 -2.86 14.69 -38.50
N PRO A 68 -4.02 15.24 -38.91
CA PRO A 68 -4.56 14.95 -40.21
C PRO A 68 -3.49 15.30 -41.26
N LYS A 69 -3.21 14.38 -42.19
CA LYS A 69 -2.36 14.65 -43.35
C LYS A 69 -3.12 15.62 -44.28
N SER A 70 -3.17 16.89 -43.92
CA SER A 70 -3.76 17.93 -44.77
C SER A 70 -2.78 18.27 -45.88
N LYS A 71 -3.13 17.91 -47.12
CA LYS A 71 -2.50 18.41 -48.36
C LYS A 71 -2.95 19.85 -48.64
N THR A 72 -2.81 20.74 -47.67
CA THR A 72 -3.19 22.15 -47.83
C THR A 72 -2.00 23.04 -47.53
N THR A 73 -1.65 23.85 -48.52
CA THR A 73 -0.48 24.71 -48.53
C THR A 73 -0.63 25.79 -47.46
N SER A 74 0.28 25.85 -46.50
CA SER A 74 0.28 26.91 -45.49
C SER A 74 0.59 28.25 -46.16
N HIS A 75 -0.39 29.16 -46.25
CA HIS A 75 -0.24 30.51 -46.79
C HIS A 75 0.38 31.53 -45.81
N VAL A 76 0.83 31.09 -44.63
CA VAL A 76 1.35 31.98 -43.60
C VAL A 76 2.87 31.82 -43.51
N LYS A 77 3.60 32.80 -44.07
CA LYS A 77 5.04 32.97 -43.87
C LYS A 77 5.27 33.57 -42.49
N VAL A 78 5.71 32.77 -41.53
CA VAL A 78 6.27 33.29 -40.27
C VAL A 78 7.70 33.81 -40.49
N PRO A 79 8.09 34.95 -39.91
CA PRO A 79 9.45 35.48 -40.04
C PRO A 79 10.48 34.53 -39.44
N LYS A 80 11.51 34.19 -40.22
CA LYS A 80 12.63 33.34 -39.81
C LYS A 80 13.62 34.14 -38.97
N VAL A 81 13.35 34.30 -37.69
CA VAL A 81 14.31 34.90 -36.74
C VAL A 81 15.41 33.88 -36.46
N GLY A 82 16.65 34.16 -36.90
CA GLY A 82 17.81 33.32 -36.60
C GLY A 82 18.79 33.02 -37.74
N THR A 83 18.75 33.77 -38.86
CA THR A 83 19.83 33.69 -39.87
C THR A 83 20.85 34.80 -39.62
N SER A 84 21.95 34.43 -38.96
CA SER A 84 23.11 35.29 -38.74
C SER A 84 23.83 35.53 -40.07
N GLY A 85 23.44 36.60 -40.76
CA GLY A 85 24.11 37.12 -41.95
C GLY A 85 24.19 38.64 -41.86
N GLY A 86 25.06 39.15 -40.99
CA GLY A 86 25.22 40.58 -40.79
C GLY A 86 26.41 40.89 -39.89
N ARG A 87 27.49 41.35 -40.50
CA ARG A 87 28.74 41.79 -39.88
C ARG A 87 28.47 43.02 -38.99
N ALA A 88 28.35 42.81 -37.69
CA ALA A 88 28.41 43.85 -36.66
C ALA A 88 29.80 43.85 -36.01
N PRO A 89 30.35 45.02 -35.62
CA PRO A 89 31.70 45.13 -35.07
C PRO A 89 31.80 44.36 -33.74
N ALA A 90 32.90 43.62 -33.60
CA ALA A 90 33.16 42.72 -32.48
C ALA A 90 33.15 43.47 -31.14
N ALA A 91 32.16 43.19 -30.30
CA ALA A 91 32.24 43.54 -28.89
C ALA A 91 33.40 42.75 -28.24
N PRO A 92 34.20 43.36 -27.34
CA PRO A 92 35.27 42.64 -26.67
C PRO A 92 34.69 41.50 -25.80
N PRO A 93 35.35 40.32 -25.75
CA PRO A 93 34.84 39.18 -25.02
C PRO A 93 34.82 39.47 -23.51
N LEU A 94 33.65 39.31 -22.89
CA LEU A 94 33.51 39.35 -21.44
C LEU A 94 34.33 38.21 -20.79
N PRO A 95 35.17 38.49 -19.77
CA PRO A 95 35.91 37.46 -19.07
C PRO A 95 34.93 36.50 -18.37
N GLY A 96 35.07 35.19 -18.63
CA GLY A 96 34.25 34.14 -18.03
C GLY A 96 33.24 33.47 -18.96
N ARG A 97 33.11 33.87 -20.24
CA ARG A 97 32.42 33.03 -21.23
C ARG A 97 33.32 31.86 -21.61
N PHE A 98 32.98 30.68 -21.10
CA PHE A 98 33.49 29.39 -21.57
C PHE A 98 33.43 29.34 -23.11
N SER A 99 34.56 29.57 -23.78
CA SER A 99 34.82 29.13 -25.14
C SER A 99 35.09 27.61 -25.13
N GLY A 100 34.20 26.87 -24.48
CA GLY A 100 34.35 25.43 -24.23
C GLY A 100 33.44 24.57 -25.09
N LYS A 101 33.06 25.06 -26.28
CA LYS A 101 32.39 24.21 -27.27
C LYS A 101 33.46 23.30 -27.90
N LYS A 102 33.81 22.24 -27.20
CA LYS A 102 34.57 21.13 -27.77
C LYS A 102 33.76 20.52 -28.91
N LEU A 103 34.42 20.16 -30.00
CA LEU A 103 33.75 19.45 -31.09
C LEU A 103 33.32 18.05 -30.59
N GLN A 104 32.26 17.48 -31.16
CA GLN A 104 31.71 16.20 -30.67
C GLN A 104 32.77 15.10 -30.52
N HIS A 105 33.76 15.05 -31.42
CA HIS A 105 34.85 14.08 -31.35
C HIS A 105 35.81 14.32 -30.18
N GLU A 106 36.02 15.58 -29.77
CA GLU A 106 36.80 15.94 -28.58
C GLU A 106 36.03 15.63 -27.30
N ILE A 107 34.71 15.84 -27.30
CA ILE A 107 33.82 15.47 -26.17
C ILE A 107 33.86 13.95 -25.96
N LEU A 108 33.72 13.16 -27.04
CA LEU A 108 33.75 11.70 -26.97
C LEU A 108 35.12 11.15 -26.54
N ARG A 109 36.21 11.87 -26.83
CA ARG A 109 37.57 11.51 -26.41
C ARG A 109 37.82 11.81 -24.93
N ASP A 110 37.42 12.99 -24.47
CA ASP A 110 37.72 13.47 -23.12
C ASP A 110 36.70 12.99 -22.08
N THR A 111 35.47 12.69 -22.50
CA THR A 111 34.39 12.21 -21.62
C THR A 111 33.47 11.30 -22.41
N PRO A 112 33.82 10.00 -22.57
CA PRO A 112 32.92 9.06 -23.20
C PRO A 112 31.57 9.06 -22.42
N PRO A 113 30.43 9.22 -23.11
CA PRO A 113 29.14 9.26 -22.43
C PRO A 113 28.84 7.88 -21.87
N GLU A 114 29.11 7.69 -20.58
CA GLU A 114 28.63 6.54 -19.85
C GLU A 114 27.10 6.62 -19.80
N ARG A 115 26.42 5.59 -20.30
CA ARG A 115 24.99 5.44 -20.07
C ARG A 115 24.80 5.21 -18.58
N GLU A 116 24.35 6.24 -17.86
CA GLU A 116 23.90 6.09 -16.49
C GLU A 116 22.83 5.00 -16.45
N MET A 117 23.21 3.86 -15.88
CA MET A 117 22.26 2.78 -15.65
C MET A 117 21.28 3.25 -14.58
N PHE A 118 20.00 3.36 -14.92
CA PHE A 118 18.94 3.70 -13.99
C PHE A 118 18.99 2.72 -12.79
N ARG A 119 19.37 3.22 -11.62
CA ARG A 119 19.58 2.41 -10.41
C ARG A 119 18.28 2.04 -9.68
N GLY A 120 17.12 2.41 -10.21
CA GLY A 120 15.85 2.31 -9.50
C GLY A 120 15.74 3.38 -8.40
N GLY A 121 14.62 4.09 -8.36
CA GLY A 121 14.26 4.91 -7.21
C GLY A 121 13.64 4.04 -6.11
N ALA A 122 13.51 4.59 -4.90
CA ALA A 122 12.73 3.97 -3.83
C ALA A 122 11.32 3.61 -4.34
N PRO A 123 10.71 2.51 -3.85
CA PRO A 123 9.37 2.10 -4.24
C PRO A 123 8.41 3.29 -4.14
N ALA A 124 7.61 3.51 -5.20
CA ALA A 124 6.62 4.57 -5.18
C ALA A 124 5.68 4.37 -3.97
N PRO A 125 5.36 5.44 -3.21
CA PRO A 125 4.42 5.33 -2.11
C PRO A 125 3.10 4.76 -2.62
N ASN A 126 2.43 3.95 -1.78
CA ASN A 126 1.19 3.30 -2.14
C ASN A 126 0.19 4.36 -2.66
N ARG A 127 -0.18 4.25 -3.93
CA ARG A 127 -1.05 5.21 -4.63
C ARG A 127 -2.38 5.41 -3.93
N GLU A 128 -2.90 4.37 -3.29
CA GLU A 128 -4.17 4.43 -2.56
C GLU A 128 -4.02 5.24 -1.27
N ALA A 129 -2.93 5.03 -0.53
CA ALA A 129 -2.66 5.80 0.69
C ALA A 129 -2.44 7.29 0.39
N GLU A 130 -1.77 7.62 -0.71
CA GLU A 130 -1.58 9.01 -1.13
C GLU A 130 -2.90 9.63 -1.62
N LYS A 131 -3.75 8.87 -2.32
CA LYS A 131 -5.09 9.31 -2.71
C LYS A 131 -5.94 9.65 -1.49
N ASP A 132 -5.95 8.78 -0.48
CA ASP A 132 -6.70 9.02 0.75
C ASP A 132 -6.17 10.22 1.54
N ARG A 133 -4.84 10.37 1.59
CA ARG A 133 -4.20 11.53 2.20
C ARG A 133 -4.61 12.82 1.49
N LEU A 134 -4.54 12.84 0.16
CA LEU A 134 -4.94 14.00 -0.64
C LEU A 134 -6.43 14.29 -0.51
N SER A 135 -7.28 13.27 -0.46
CA SER A 135 -8.73 13.42 -0.21
C SER A 135 -8.99 14.12 1.12
N LYS A 136 -8.32 13.70 2.20
CA LYS A 136 -8.42 14.33 3.52
C LYS A 136 -7.92 15.77 3.52
N VAL A 137 -6.83 16.04 2.78
CA VAL A 137 -6.29 17.40 2.62
C VAL A 137 -7.26 18.30 1.86
N MET A 138 -7.99 17.77 0.86
CA MET A 138 -9.01 18.53 0.13
C MET A 138 -10.26 18.80 0.99
N GLU A 139 -10.66 17.84 1.83
CA GLU A 139 -11.86 17.96 2.66
C GLU A 139 -11.67 18.90 3.88
N LEU A 140 -10.54 18.77 4.58
CA LEU A 140 -10.28 19.44 5.86
C LEU A 140 -9.23 20.57 5.76
N GLY A 141 -8.63 20.76 4.58
CA GLY A 141 -7.45 21.59 4.39
C GLY A 141 -6.18 20.95 4.96
N SER A 142 -5.02 21.48 4.60
CA SER A 142 -3.71 20.94 5.02
C SER A 142 -3.51 20.93 6.54
N LYS A 143 -4.10 21.89 7.26
CA LYS A 143 -3.99 21.98 8.72
C LYS A 143 -4.92 20.98 9.42
N GLY A 144 -6.17 20.86 8.98
CA GLY A 144 -7.13 19.89 9.53
C GLY A 144 -6.73 18.44 9.28
N ALA A 145 -6.15 18.14 8.11
CA ALA A 145 -5.64 16.81 7.81
C ALA A 145 -4.50 16.39 8.76
N ARG A 146 -3.57 17.31 9.09
CA ARG A 146 -2.49 17.04 10.05
C ARG A 146 -3.00 16.79 11.47
N GLU A 147 -3.92 17.63 11.95
CA GLU A 147 -4.49 17.46 13.29
C GLU A 147 -5.26 16.13 13.42
N MET A 148 -5.93 15.67 12.36
CA MET A 148 -6.63 14.39 12.37
C MET A 148 -5.66 13.20 12.31
N GLU A 149 -4.59 13.31 11.52
CA GLU A 149 -3.53 12.30 11.47
C GLU A 149 -2.81 12.16 12.82
N GLU A 150 -2.52 13.28 13.49
CA GLU A 150 -1.93 13.30 14.84
C GLU A 150 -2.86 12.66 15.88
N LYS A 151 -4.16 12.97 15.85
CA LYS A 151 -5.16 12.34 16.72
C LYS A 151 -5.26 10.83 16.48
N MET A 152 -5.29 10.41 15.22
CA MET A 152 -5.31 8.98 14.86
C MET A 152 -4.03 8.27 15.26
N ALA A 153 -2.86 8.92 15.11
CA ALA A 153 -1.58 8.38 15.55
C ALA A 153 -1.52 8.25 17.08
N ALA A 154 -2.01 9.24 17.82
CA ALA A 154 -2.11 9.20 19.28
C ALA A 154 -3.04 8.08 19.75
N MET A 155 -4.23 7.96 19.15
CA MET A 155 -5.19 6.89 19.46
C MET A 155 -4.59 5.51 19.16
N LYS A 156 -3.91 5.36 18.02
CA LYS A 156 -3.25 4.10 17.64
C LYS A 156 -2.13 3.74 18.61
N ARG A 157 -1.37 4.72 19.10
CA ARG A 157 -0.33 4.52 20.11
C ARG A 157 -0.92 4.08 21.45
N GLU A 158 -1.99 4.73 21.90
CA GLU A 158 -2.69 4.36 23.13
C GLU A 158 -3.31 2.95 23.04
N ALA A 159 -3.91 2.61 21.88
CA ALA A 159 -4.46 1.28 21.64
C ALA A 159 -3.36 0.20 21.67
N ARG A 160 -2.20 0.47 21.06
CA ARG A 160 -1.05 -0.43 21.11
C ARG A 160 -0.53 -0.59 22.54
N GLU A 161 -0.43 0.49 23.30
CA GLU A 161 0.01 0.42 24.70
C GLU A 161 -0.98 -0.37 25.56
N ARG A 162 -2.29 -0.18 25.38
CA ARG A 162 -3.30 -1.01 26.06
C ARG A 162 -3.17 -2.49 25.69
N ALA A 163 -2.97 -2.79 24.40
CA ALA A 163 -2.79 -4.17 23.95
C ALA A 163 -1.52 -4.80 24.55
N GLU A 164 -0.42 -4.05 24.63
CA GLU A 164 0.81 -4.53 25.28
C GLU A 164 0.64 -4.73 26.78
N ARG A 165 -0.12 -3.86 27.47
CA ARG A 165 -0.46 -4.06 28.89
C ARG A 165 -1.34 -5.29 29.10
N ALA A 166 -2.34 -5.52 28.24
CA ALA A 166 -3.20 -6.70 28.32
C ALA A 166 -2.38 -7.99 28.18
N LYS A 167 -1.46 -8.06 27.20
CA LYS A 167 -0.55 -9.20 27.04
C LYS A 167 0.32 -9.46 28.27
N ARG A 168 0.77 -8.41 28.96
CA ARG A 168 1.55 -8.57 30.21
C ARG A 168 0.72 -9.12 31.36
N LEU A 169 -0.58 -8.81 31.40
CA LEU A 169 -1.49 -9.35 32.41
C LEU A 169 -1.76 -10.84 32.13
N ASP A 170 -2.00 -11.18 30.87
CA ASP A 170 -2.21 -12.57 30.42
C ASP A 170 -1.05 -13.49 30.83
N VAL A 171 0.19 -13.10 30.51
CA VAL A 171 1.40 -13.83 30.93
C VAL A 171 1.54 -13.94 32.44
N ARG A 172 1.08 -12.91 33.20
CA ARG A 172 1.11 -12.95 34.66
C ARG A 172 0.08 -13.92 35.22
N GLU A 173 -1.11 -13.97 34.64
CA GLU A 173 -2.18 -14.90 35.02
C GLU A 173 -1.76 -16.35 34.74
N GLU A 174 -1.21 -16.64 33.56
CA GLU A 174 -0.66 -17.96 33.22
C GLU A 174 0.41 -18.42 34.22
N MET A 175 1.30 -17.51 34.63
CA MET A 175 2.35 -17.82 35.61
C MET A 175 1.78 -18.06 37.02
N ILE A 176 0.70 -17.36 37.39
CA ILE A 176 0.01 -17.61 38.66
C ILE A 176 -0.60 -19.01 38.66
N ASP A 177 -1.30 -19.38 37.58
CA ASP A 177 -1.95 -20.67 37.45
C ASP A 177 -0.94 -21.83 37.51
N GLN A 178 0.19 -21.69 36.81
CA GLN A 178 1.28 -22.65 36.87
C GLN A 178 1.77 -22.87 38.31
N ILE A 179 2.02 -21.80 39.07
CA ILE A 179 2.51 -21.92 40.45
C ILE A 179 1.45 -22.58 41.35
N VAL A 180 0.17 -22.26 41.16
CA VAL A 180 -0.93 -22.87 41.91
C VAL A 180 -1.03 -24.37 41.65
N ASP A 181 -0.93 -24.78 40.39
CA ASP A 181 -0.99 -26.20 40.01
C ASP A 181 0.21 -26.96 40.57
N GLU A 182 1.41 -26.39 40.49
CA GLU A 182 2.59 -26.97 41.10
C GLU A 182 2.48 -27.13 42.63
N VAL A 183 1.81 -26.21 43.32
CA VAL A 183 1.53 -26.36 44.77
C VAL A 183 0.54 -27.49 45.02
N ARG A 184 -0.51 -27.61 44.19
CA ARG A 184 -1.49 -28.70 44.28
C ARG A 184 -0.84 -30.06 44.04
N GLU A 185 0.01 -30.18 43.02
CA GLU A 185 0.77 -31.41 42.73
C GLU A 185 1.64 -31.83 43.92
N ARG A 186 2.34 -30.88 44.55
CA ARG A 186 3.16 -31.15 45.74
C ARG A 186 2.33 -31.61 46.93
N LEU A 187 1.18 -31.01 47.16
CA LEU A 187 0.28 -31.39 48.26
C LEU A 187 -0.35 -32.76 48.02
N THR A 188 -0.82 -33.03 46.79
CA THR A 188 -1.38 -34.35 46.42
C THR A 188 -0.31 -35.44 46.48
N PHE A 189 0.92 -35.15 46.07
CA PHE A 189 2.06 -36.05 46.27
C PHE A 189 2.28 -36.37 47.74
N LEU A 190 2.31 -35.35 48.61
CA LEU A 190 2.46 -35.55 50.05
C LEU A 190 1.33 -36.42 50.63
N GLU A 191 0.09 -36.19 50.18
CA GLU A 191 -1.07 -36.98 50.58
C GLU A 191 -0.95 -38.44 50.16
N SER A 192 -0.47 -38.69 48.93
CA SER A 192 -0.21 -40.05 48.43
C SER A 192 0.88 -40.75 49.26
N MET A 193 1.95 -40.04 49.62
CA MET A 193 3.01 -40.58 50.46
C MET A 193 2.55 -40.81 51.90
N ARG A 194 1.61 -39.99 52.40
CA ARG A 194 0.97 -40.18 53.70
C ARG A 194 0.11 -41.44 53.72
N ALA A 195 -0.66 -41.68 52.67
CA ALA A 195 -1.46 -42.91 52.53
C ALA A 195 -0.58 -44.18 52.53
N LEU A 196 0.65 -44.07 52.04
CA LEU A 196 1.65 -45.15 52.03
C LEU A 196 2.49 -45.23 53.32
N GLY A 197 2.24 -44.37 54.32
CA GLY A 197 3.00 -44.34 55.58
C GLY A 197 4.42 -43.77 55.46
N ARG A 198 4.79 -43.17 54.32
CA ARG A 198 6.13 -42.61 54.03
C ARG A 198 6.20 -41.09 54.05
N ALA A 199 5.14 -40.40 54.51
CA ALA A 199 5.11 -38.93 54.52
C ALA A 199 6.29 -38.28 55.25
N GLY A 200 6.76 -38.88 56.35
CA GLY A 200 7.85 -38.31 57.15
C GLY A 200 9.16 -38.13 56.38
N GLU A 201 9.42 -38.95 55.36
CA GLU A 201 10.61 -38.83 54.50
C GLU A 201 10.56 -37.59 53.59
N TYR A 202 9.37 -37.20 53.15
CA TYR A 202 9.17 -36.16 52.13
C TYR A 202 8.62 -34.85 52.69
N GLU A 203 8.05 -34.86 53.90
CA GLU A 203 7.29 -33.74 54.44
C GLU A 203 8.09 -32.46 54.59
N ALA A 204 9.32 -32.53 55.12
CA ALA A 204 10.17 -31.35 55.26
C ALA A 204 10.56 -30.76 53.90
N HIS A 205 10.89 -31.62 52.94
CA HIS A 205 11.31 -31.21 51.60
C HIS A 205 10.15 -30.55 50.84
N ILE A 206 9.00 -31.23 50.76
CA ILE A 206 7.82 -30.76 50.04
C ILE A 206 7.26 -29.47 50.66
N ARG A 207 7.24 -29.35 51.99
CA ARG A 207 6.86 -28.08 52.66
C ARG A 207 7.81 -26.94 52.30
N GLY A 208 9.10 -27.23 52.17
CA GLY A 208 10.10 -26.27 51.69
C GLY A 208 9.79 -25.77 50.27
N GLU A 209 9.51 -26.70 49.35
CA GLU A 209 9.16 -26.34 47.97
C GLU A 209 7.85 -25.54 47.87
N VAL A 210 6.81 -25.95 48.61
CA VAL A 210 5.55 -25.21 48.70
C VAL A 210 5.79 -23.80 49.24
N ALA A 211 6.63 -23.64 50.27
CA ALA A 211 6.97 -22.32 50.81
C ALA A 211 7.71 -21.44 49.79
N VAL A 212 8.57 -22.02 48.94
CA VAL A 212 9.23 -21.29 47.85
C VAL A 212 8.19 -20.82 46.82
N ARG A 213 7.28 -21.69 46.38
CA ARG A 213 6.22 -21.35 45.43
C ARG A 213 5.24 -20.30 45.96
N LEU A 214 4.87 -20.37 47.24
CA LEU A 214 4.03 -19.34 47.87
C LEU A 214 4.73 -17.98 47.95
N LYS A 215 6.06 -17.94 48.12
CA LYS A 215 6.83 -16.69 48.04
C LYS A 215 6.89 -16.15 46.62
N GLU A 216 6.89 -17.00 45.60
CA GLU A 216 6.80 -16.57 44.20
C GLU A 216 5.44 -15.92 43.89
N LEU A 217 4.34 -16.50 44.38
CA LEU A 217 3.01 -15.88 44.29
C LEU A 217 2.93 -14.53 45.02
N GLU A 218 3.60 -14.40 46.18
CA GLU A 218 3.67 -13.13 46.92
C GLU A 218 4.40 -12.04 46.12
N LYS A 219 5.49 -12.39 45.41
CA LYS A 219 6.17 -11.47 44.47
C LYS A 219 5.26 -11.02 43.33
N LEU A 220 4.29 -11.86 42.96
CA LEU A 220 3.25 -11.54 41.98
C LEU A 220 2.05 -10.83 42.61
N GLY A 221 2.16 -10.33 43.84
CA GLY A 221 1.15 -9.49 44.49
C GLY A 221 -0.08 -10.23 45.01
N LEU A 222 -0.04 -11.56 45.08
CA LEU A 222 -1.10 -12.35 45.70
C LEU A 222 -0.80 -12.58 47.18
N PRO A 223 -1.72 -12.25 48.10
CA PRO A 223 -1.53 -12.52 49.51
C PRO A 223 -1.60 -14.03 49.76
N THR A 224 -0.48 -14.63 50.15
CA THR A 224 -0.38 -16.07 50.45
C THR A 224 -0.49 -16.39 51.93
N ARG A 225 -0.80 -15.40 52.77
CA ARG A 225 -0.89 -15.58 54.22
C ARG A 225 -2.09 -16.48 54.55
N PRO A 226 -1.88 -17.68 55.14
CA PRO A 226 -2.99 -18.40 55.72
C PRO A 226 -3.52 -17.53 56.86
N GLN A 227 -4.79 -17.15 56.81
CA GLN A 227 -5.47 -16.61 57.97
C GLN A 227 -5.41 -17.69 59.06
N GLN A 228 -4.47 -17.54 59.99
CA GLN A 228 -4.60 -18.11 61.33
C GLN A 228 -5.77 -17.39 62.01
N GLN A 229 -6.99 -17.76 61.63
CA GLN A 229 -8.21 -17.40 62.32
C GLN A 229 -8.74 -18.64 63.05
N LEU A 230 -8.83 -18.51 64.38
CA LEU A 230 -9.61 -19.32 65.32
C LEU A 230 -9.14 -20.77 65.61
N GLN A 231 -7.98 -20.89 66.24
CA GLN A 231 -7.82 -21.85 67.34
C GLN A 231 -7.28 -21.13 68.58
N GLN A 232 -8.16 -20.35 69.20
CA GLN A 232 -8.17 -20.19 70.65
C GLN A 232 -9.60 -20.45 71.10
N GLN A 233 -9.92 -21.72 71.36
CA GLN A 233 -11.00 -22.02 72.31
C GLN A 233 -10.38 -21.98 73.71
N PRO A 234 -10.84 -21.11 74.63
CA PRO A 234 -10.59 -21.33 76.04
C PRO A 234 -11.47 -22.48 76.54
N LYS A 235 -10.88 -23.27 77.43
CA LYS A 235 -11.51 -24.36 78.18
C LYS A 235 -12.67 -23.87 79.06
#